data_AF-A0A6J4CZW9-F1
#
_entry.id   AF-A0A6J4CZW9-F1
#
_cell.length_a   1.000
_cell.length_b   1.000
_cell.length_c   1.000
_cell.angle_alpha   90.00
_cell.angle_beta   90.00
_cell.angle_gamma   90.00
#
_symmetry.space_group_name_H-M   'P 1'
#
loop_
_entity.id
_entity.type
_entity.pdbx_description
1 polymer ?
#
loop_
_entity_poly.entity_id
_entity_poly.type
_entity_poly.pdbx_seq_one_letter_code
_entity_poly.pdbx_strand_id
1 'polypeptide(L)'
;MWVVNGITTNHLALKKEFNAIKKEQFPFVYEVSKYATQQPFMHLGLAFTKFFRDLKQGKLSYPRFKKKREFQGKFYIGGDQIKIIQGYKRDYLKIPNLSKIKMCEKLRFKGKISGVTISIKGSKFFVSIAMEITKNEFVHTHKPLKNFKTIGIDTGIKSFVSLSNGLQIKAPKPLTKLTRRLTRLQLSKKQHPKAKGDKLKKSRKFLKASLRLNKLHQRISNIRLDFLHKLTSVLVSHFDPFCLESLRVNNMLKNHKLAKSLADVGISAFNTLLE
;
A
#
# COMPACT_ATOMS: atom_id res chain seq x y z
N MET A 1 18.62 8.41 19.72
CA MET A 1 19.76 9.11 19.06
C MET A 1 20.58 8.06 18.33
N TRP A 2 21.18 8.39 17.19
CA TRP A 2 21.95 7.47 16.35
C TRP A 2 23.34 8.04 16.15
N VAL A 3 24.37 7.21 16.21
CA VAL A 3 25.74 7.65 15.99
C VAL A 3 26.08 7.50 14.50
N VAL A 4 26.37 8.62 13.84
CA VAL A 4 26.98 8.67 12.51
C VAL A 4 28.32 9.37 12.69
N ASN A 5 29.43 8.72 12.35
CA ASN A 5 30.79 9.28 12.48
C ASN A 5 31.09 9.85 13.89
N GLY A 6 30.63 9.20 14.96
CA GLY A 6 30.87 9.65 16.34
C GLY A 6 29.91 10.72 16.87
N ILE A 7 28.97 11.24 16.05
CA ILE A 7 28.01 12.28 16.46
C ILE A 7 26.62 11.67 16.67
N THR A 8 26.02 11.91 17.84
CA THR A 8 24.63 11.55 18.16
C THR A 8 23.66 12.44 17.39
N THR A 9 23.28 12.00 16.20
CA THR A 9 22.38 12.74 15.33
C THR A 9 20.93 12.24 15.46
N ASN A 10 20.00 13.16 15.21
CA ASN A 10 18.57 12.89 15.05
C ASN A 10 18.17 13.21 13.62
N HIS A 11 17.13 12.55 13.09
CA HIS A 11 16.61 12.80 11.75
C HIS A 11 16.20 14.27 11.52
N LEU A 12 15.79 14.98 12.57
CA LEU A 12 15.51 16.42 12.53
C LEU A 12 16.79 17.28 12.44
N ALA A 13 17.88 16.88 13.09
CA ALA A 13 19.18 17.56 12.98
C ALA A 13 19.73 17.44 11.56
N LEU A 14 19.70 16.23 10.98
CA LEU A 14 20.08 15.99 9.58
C LEU A 14 19.21 16.80 8.60
N LYS A 15 17.92 16.96 8.89
CA LYS A 15 17.04 17.82 8.10
C LYS A 15 17.45 19.30 8.20
N LYS A 16 17.87 19.77 9.37
CA LYS A 16 18.34 21.14 9.59
C LYS A 16 19.63 21.40 8.80
N GLU A 17 20.60 20.50 8.88
CA GLU A 17 21.85 20.55 8.11
C GLU A 17 21.58 20.54 6.59
N PHE A 18 20.74 19.62 6.13
CA PHE A 18 20.34 19.58 4.71
C PHE A 18 19.67 20.88 4.27
N ASN A 19 18.84 21.50 5.11
CA ASN A 19 18.18 22.75 4.78
C ASN A 19 19.16 23.93 4.64
N ALA A 20 20.30 23.92 5.33
CA ALA A 20 21.33 24.93 5.17
C ALA A 20 22.02 24.82 3.81
N ILE A 21 22.33 23.60 3.38
CA ILE A 21 23.13 23.33 2.18
C ILE A 21 22.29 23.25 0.89
N LYS A 22 21.01 22.86 0.98
CA LYS A 22 20.19 22.50 -0.20
C LYS A 22 20.08 23.60 -1.26
N LYS A 23 20.18 24.88 -0.90
CA LYS A 23 20.04 25.98 -1.86
C LYS A 23 21.23 26.07 -2.81
N GLU A 24 22.43 25.86 -2.27
CA GLU A 24 23.67 25.97 -3.02
C GLU A 24 24.00 24.67 -3.75
N GLN A 25 23.96 23.53 -3.04
CA GLN A 25 24.41 22.26 -3.60
C GLN A 25 23.32 21.49 -4.35
N PHE A 26 22.04 21.73 -4.05
CA PHE A 26 20.93 20.98 -4.65
C PHE A 26 19.77 21.87 -5.15
N PRO A 27 20.01 22.82 -6.08
CA PRO A 27 18.99 23.77 -6.53
C PRO A 27 17.70 23.11 -7.08
N PHE A 28 17.82 21.95 -7.71
CA PHE A 28 16.68 21.18 -8.26
C PHE A 28 15.61 20.82 -7.22
N VAL A 29 15.94 20.88 -5.93
CA VAL A 29 14.99 20.64 -4.82
C VAL A 29 13.82 21.62 -4.84
N TYR A 30 14.00 22.82 -5.39
CA TYR A 30 12.93 23.83 -5.49
C TYR A 30 11.96 23.59 -6.65
N GLU A 31 12.32 22.76 -7.63
CA GLU A 31 11.41 22.37 -8.72
C GLU A 31 10.31 21.41 -8.23
N VAL A 32 10.59 20.67 -7.16
CA VAL A 32 9.68 19.69 -6.57
C VAL A 32 9.00 20.23 -5.31
N SER A 33 7.90 19.61 -4.89
CA SER A 33 7.23 20.01 -3.65
C SER A 33 8.15 19.82 -2.44
N LYS A 34 8.00 20.68 -1.42
CA LYS A 34 8.70 20.58 -0.12
C LYS A 34 8.62 19.19 0.54
N TYR A 35 7.54 18.44 0.31
CA TYR A 35 7.37 17.11 0.90
C TYR A 35 8.30 16.06 0.27
N ALA A 36 8.78 16.27 -0.96
CA ALA A 36 9.71 15.36 -1.61
C ALA A 36 11.04 15.24 -0.86
N THR A 37 11.51 16.35 -0.30
CA THR A 37 12.75 16.38 0.49
C THR A 37 12.52 16.17 1.97
N GLN A 38 11.37 16.55 2.52
CA GLN A 38 11.07 16.34 3.93
C GLN A 38 10.76 14.89 4.29
N GLN A 39 9.98 14.17 3.46
CA GLN A 39 9.51 12.82 3.78
C GLN A 39 10.63 11.77 3.97
N PRO A 40 11.73 11.78 3.21
CA PRO A 40 12.87 10.90 3.47
C PRO A 40 13.39 10.97 4.91
N PHE A 41 13.49 12.16 5.50
CA PHE A 41 13.94 12.31 6.90
C PHE A 41 12.90 11.74 7.89
N MET A 42 11.61 11.93 7.63
CA MET A 42 10.55 11.33 8.45
C MET A 42 10.59 9.79 8.38
N HIS A 43 10.77 9.24 7.19
CA HIS A 43 10.92 7.80 6.98
C HIS A 43 12.18 7.25 7.64
N LEU A 44 13.28 8.01 7.62
CA LEU A 44 14.51 7.67 8.33
C LEU A 44 14.23 7.54 9.83
N GLY A 45 13.61 8.56 10.44
CA GLY A 45 13.22 8.54 11.85
C GLY A 45 12.36 7.31 12.19
N LEU A 46 11.32 7.04 11.40
CA LEU A 46 10.43 5.88 11.60
C LEU A 46 11.13 4.53 11.45
N ALA A 47 12.05 4.39 10.47
CA ALA A 47 12.76 3.13 10.27
C ALA A 47 13.66 2.80 11.45
N PHE A 48 14.26 3.83 12.02
CA PHE A 48 15.19 3.76 13.12
C PHE A 48 14.45 3.56 14.46
N THR A 49 13.35 4.28 14.73
CA THR A 49 12.51 3.99 15.91
C THR A 49 12.02 2.54 15.91
N LYS A 50 11.63 2.02 14.73
CA LYS A 50 11.32 0.60 14.56
C LYS A 50 12.50 -0.31 14.88
N PHE A 51 13.70 -0.01 14.37
CA PHE A 51 14.89 -0.82 14.65
C PHE A 51 15.18 -0.94 16.14
N PHE A 52 15.17 0.15 16.90
CA PHE A 52 15.41 0.07 18.35
C PHE A 52 14.30 -0.68 19.09
N ARG A 53 13.04 -0.50 18.68
CA ARG A 53 11.92 -1.26 19.26
C ARG A 53 12.09 -2.76 19.01
N ASP A 54 12.46 -3.15 17.80
CA ASP A 54 12.66 -4.54 17.43
C ASP A 54 13.92 -5.12 18.12
N LEU A 55 14.97 -4.33 18.29
CA LEU A 55 16.20 -4.71 19.00
C LEU A 55 15.91 -5.06 20.47
N LYS A 56 15.08 -4.27 21.15
CA LYS A 56 14.60 -4.57 22.52
C LYS A 56 13.84 -5.90 22.62
N GLN A 57 13.26 -6.36 21.51
CA GLN A 57 12.56 -7.65 21.41
C GLN A 57 13.47 -8.77 20.88
N GLY A 58 14.79 -8.55 20.79
CA GLY A 58 15.74 -9.53 20.26
C GLY A 58 15.70 -9.72 18.74
N LYS A 59 15.03 -8.83 17.99
CA LYS A 59 14.91 -8.91 16.53
C LYS A 59 15.81 -7.90 15.83
N LEU A 60 16.75 -8.38 15.03
CA LEU A 60 17.65 -7.53 14.25
C LEU A 60 16.99 -7.03 12.95
N SER A 61 16.56 -5.76 12.92
CA SER A 61 15.84 -5.17 11.78
C SER A 61 16.44 -3.86 11.25
N TYR A 62 17.76 -3.83 11.05
CA TYR A 62 18.48 -2.60 10.66
C TYR A 62 17.90 -1.94 9.40
N PRO A 63 17.73 -0.59 9.36
CA PRO A 63 17.14 0.10 8.23
C PRO A 63 17.90 -0.14 6.92
N ARG A 64 17.16 -0.25 5.82
CA ARG A 64 17.73 -0.44 4.48
C ARG A 64 17.21 0.64 3.53
N PHE A 65 18.08 1.11 2.65
CA PHE A 65 17.69 2.07 1.62
C PHE A 65 16.56 1.53 0.74
N LYS A 66 15.60 2.41 0.44
CA LYS A 66 14.48 2.10 -0.44
C LYS A 66 14.98 1.89 -1.87
N LYS A 67 14.72 0.71 -2.44
CA LYS A 67 15.06 0.41 -3.84
C LYS A 67 14.12 1.15 -4.79
N LYS A 68 14.68 1.91 -5.74
CA LYS A 68 13.93 2.50 -6.86
C LYS A 68 13.53 1.38 -7.84
N ARG A 69 12.23 1.21 -8.07
CA ARG A 69 11.66 0.21 -8.99
C ARG A 69 10.84 0.93 -10.05
N GLU A 70 10.85 0.42 -11.28
CA GLU A 70 9.92 0.98 -12.29
C GLU A 70 8.49 0.62 -11.93
N PHE A 71 7.55 1.51 -12.26
CA PHE A 71 6.11 1.25 -12.12
C PHE A 71 5.65 0.96 -10.68
N GLN A 72 6.51 1.27 -9.70
CA GLN A 72 6.25 1.15 -8.27
C GLN A 72 6.86 2.36 -7.57
N GLY A 73 6.03 3.10 -6.84
CA GLY A 73 6.46 4.32 -6.18
C GLY A 73 5.30 4.92 -5.40
N LYS A 74 5.65 5.70 -4.37
CA LYS A 74 4.70 6.46 -3.58
C LYS A 74 5.33 7.81 -3.25
N PHE A 75 4.49 8.83 -3.25
CA PHE A 75 4.86 10.20 -2.97
C PHE A 75 3.76 10.83 -2.12
N TYR A 76 4.14 11.39 -0.98
CA TYR A 76 3.21 12.04 -0.05
C TYR A 76 3.28 13.55 -0.22
N ILE A 77 2.14 14.21 -0.09
CA ILE A 77 1.96 15.66 -0.08
C ILE A 77 0.98 15.99 1.06
N GLY A 78 1.28 17.04 1.83
CA GLY A 78 0.36 17.52 2.87
C GLY A 78 -0.92 18.12 2.29
N GLY A 79 -2.02 18.01 3.04
CA GLY A 79 -3.34 18.44 2.60
C GLY A 79 -3.41 19.92 2.20
N ASP A 80 -2.66 20.78 2.89
CA ASP A 80 -2.63 22.23 2.67
C ASP A 80 -2.26 22.63 1.23
N GLN A 81 -1.51 21.79 0.53
CA GLN A 81 -1.05 22.05 -0.83
C GLN A 81 -2.00 21.52 -1.91
N ILE A 82 -3.05 20.79 -1.52
CA ILE A 82 -3.90 20.07 -2.45
C ILE A 82 -5.30 20.67 -2.44
N LYS A 83 -5.84 20.85 -3.65
CA LYS A 83 -7.23 21.27 -3.84
C LYS A 83 -7.94 20.29 -4.74
N ILE A 84 -9.18 19.96 -4.40
CA ILE A 84 -10.06 19.19 -5.25
C ILE A 84 -11.05 20.18 -5.86
N ILE A 85 -11.08 20.21 -7.18
CA ILE A 85 -11.90 21.11 -7.97
C ILE A 85 -13.05 20.28 -8.50
N GLN A 86 -14.26 20.60 -8.05
CA GLN A 86 -15.47 19.96 -8.56
C GLN A 86 -15.69 20.41 -9.99
N GLY A 87 -15.91 19.45 -10.89
CA GLY A 87 -16.22 19.71 -12.29
C GLY A 87 -17.59 19.15 -12.65
N TYR A 88 -18.14 19.58 -13.79
CA TYR A 88 -19.48 19.19 -14.23
C TYR A 88 -19.66 17.66 -14.36
N LYS A 89 -18.72 16.98 -15.03
CA LYS A 89 -18.75 15.50 -15.18
C LYS A 89 -17.85 14.76 -14.20
N ARG A 90 -16.69 15.31 -13.86
CA ARG A 90 -15.70 14.67 -12.97
C ARG A 90 -14.95 15.73 -12.18
N ASP A 91 -14.45 15.31 -11.02
CA ASP A 91 -13.61 16.12 -10.17
C ASP A 91 -12.15 16.09 -10.64
N TYR A 92 -11.41 17.14 -10.27
CA TYR A 92 -10.02 17.31 -10.63
C TYR A 92 -9.16 17.52 -9.38
N LEU A 93 -8.03 16.85 -9.33
CA LEU A 93 -7.01 17.03 -8.30
C LEU A 93 -6.00 18.08 -8.77
N LYS A 94 -5.87 19.19 -8.04
CA LYS A 94 -4.82 20.18 -8.25
C LYS A 94 -3.66 19.90 -7.29
N ILE A 95 -2.49 19.63 -7.87
CA ILE A 95 -1.22 19.45 -7.16
C ILE A 95 -0.32 20.64 -7.52
N PRO A 96 0.51 21.16 -6.61
CA PRO A 96 1.48 22.21 -6.95
C PRO A 96 2.39 21.78 -8.09
N ASN A 97 2.78 22.73 -8.94
CA ASN A 97 3.68 22.55 -10.09
C ASN A 97 3.18 21.55 -11.15
N LEU A 98 1.92 21.12 -11.07
CA LEU A 98 1.28 20.23 -12.03
C LEU A 98 -0.05 20.80 -12.49
N SER A 99 -0.46 20.43 -13.71
CA SER A 99 -1.80 20.74 -14.21
C SER A 99 -2.87 19.98 -13.42
N LYS A 100 -4.13 20.44 -13.53
CA LYS A 100 -5.28 19.79 -12.89
C LYS A 100 -5.43 18.36 -13.45
N ILE A 101 -5.40 17.36 -12.58
CA ILE A 101 -5.47 15.95 -12.94
C ILE A 101 -6.92 15.48 -12.79
N LYS A 102 -7.50 14.96 -13.87
CA LYS A 102 -8.85 14.39 -13.85
C LYS A 102 -8.91 13.14 -12.97
N MET A 103 -9.81 13.12 -11.99
CA MET A 103 -10.07 11.96 -11.14
C MET A 103 -11.05 10.99 -11.80
N CYS A 104 -10.96 9.71 -11.43
CA CYS A 104 -11.90 8.68 -11.88
C CYS A 104 -13.13 8.58 -10.98
N GLU A 105 -12.97 8.89 -9.69
CA GLU A 105 -13.99 8.80 -8.65
C GLU A 105 -14.10 10.15 -7.96
N LYS A 106 -15.31 10.48 -7.50
CA LYS A 106 -15.55 11.64 -6.64
C LYS A 106 -15.12 11.32 -5.21
N LEU A 107 -14.89 12.34 -4.41
CA LEU A 107 -14.70 12.13 -2.98
C LEU A 107 -15.95 11.53 -2.35
N ARG A 108 -15.78 10.45 -1.59
CA ARG A 108 -16.87 9.76 -0.89
C ARG A 108 -17.39 10.53 0.32
N PHE A 109 -16.52 11.30 0.97
CA PHE A 109 -16.83 12.00 2.22
C PHE A 109 -16.51 13.48 2.10
N LYS A 110 -17.29 14.30 2.79
CA LYS A 110 -17.00 15.72 2.99
C LYS A 110 -16.17 15.90 4.26
N GLY A 111 -15.05 16.62 4.15
CA GLY A 111 -14.14 16.82 5.27
C GLY A 111 -12.88 17.59 4.89
N LYS A 112 -12.02 17.81 5.89
CA LYS A 112 -10.72 18.46 5.69
C LYS A 112 -9.72 17.42 5.20
N ILE A 113 -8.97 17.74 4.14
CA ILE A 113 -7.90 16.87 3.65
C ILE A 113 -6.67 17.08 4.53
N SER A 114 -6.22 16.04 5.23
CA SER A 114 -5.01 16.08 6.07
C SER A 114 -3.76 15.78 5.25
N GLY A 115 -3.87 14.90 4.24
CA GLY A 115 -2.75 14.53 3.39
C GLY A 115 -3.13 13.64 2.23
N VAL A 116 -2.26 13.56 1.24
CA VAL A 116 -2.47 12.75 0.04
C VAL A 116 -1.22 11.98 -0.30
N THR A 117 -1.40 10.69 -0.60
CA THR A 117 -0.36 9.83 -1.13
C THR A 117 -0.68 9.44 -2.57
N ILE A 118 0.14 9.91 -3.49
CA ILE A 118 0.12 9.51 -4.90
C ILE A 118 0.99 8.27 -5.04
N SER A 119 0.45 7.22 -5.67
CA SER A 119 1.19 5.98 -5.89
C SER A 119 1.03 5.49 -7.31
N ILE A 120 2.07 4.88 -7.85
CA ILE A 120 2.01 4.15 -9.12
C ILE A 120 1.97 2.66 -8.82
N LYS A 121 0.98 1.97 -9.40
CA LYS A 121 0.86 0.51 -9.40
C LYS A 121 0.65 0.06 -10.83
N GLY A 122 1.66 -0.61 -11.39
CA GLY A 122 1.61 -1.01 -12.80
C GLY A 122 1.62 0.20 -13.72
N SER A 123 0.61 0.34 -14.56
CA SER A 123 0.51 1.48 -15.48
C SER A 123 -0.35 2.63 -14.98
N LYS A 124 -0.94 2.51 -13.79
CA LYS A 124 -1.94 3.48 -13.28
C LYS A 124 -1.41 4.21 -12.06
N PHE A 125 -1.75 5.50 -11.99
CA PHE A 125 -1.60 6.30 -10.79
C PHE A 125 -2.86 6.20 -9.93
N PHE A 126 -2.65 6.15 -8.62
CA PHE A 126 -3.69 6.12 -7.60
C PHE A 126 -3.41 7.23 -6.60
N VAL A 127 -4.48 7.84 -6.11
CA VAL A 127 -4.44 8.90 -5.12
C VAL A 127 -5.18 8.40 -3.90
N SER A 128 -4.49 8.35 -2.76
CA SER A 128 -5.09 8.02 -1.46
C SER A 128 -5.13 9.30 -0.65
N ILE A 129 -6.33 9.70 -0.22
CA ILE A 129 -6.59 10.97 0.43
C ILE A 129 -6.97 10.66 1.88
N ALA A 130 -6.14 11.11 2.82
CA ALA A 130 -6.44 11.07 4.24
C ALA A 130 -7.28 12.31 4.58
N MET A 131 -8.44 12.10 5.19
CA MET A 131 -9.40 13.16 5.48
C MET A 131 -9.89 13.05 6.93
N GLU A 132 -10.07 14.20 7.55
CA GLU A 132 -10.80 14.37 8.80
C GLU A 132 -12.26 14.70 8.47
N ILE A 133 -13.17 13.85 8.91
CA ILE A 133 -14.62 13.99 8.71
C ILE A 133 -15.29 14.42 10.02
N THR A 134 -16.37 15.18 9.92
CA THR A 134 -17.16 15.57 11.10
C THR A 134 -17.95 14.37 11.64
N LYS A 135 -18.30 14.40 12.92
CA LYS A 135 -19.13 13.35 13.55
C LYS A 135 -20.47 13.18 12.82
N ASN A 136 -21.06 14.27 12.34
CA ASN A 136 -22.32 14.25 11.60
C ASN A 136 -22.18 13.53 10.25
N GLU A 137 -21.11 13.81 9.50
CA GLU A 137 -20.81 13.10 8.24
C GLU A 137 -20.55 11.61 8.49
N PHE A 138 -19.84 11.28 9.59
CA PHE A 138 -19.60 9.91 9.99
C PHE A 138 -20.92 9.15 10.24
N VAL A 139 -21.81 9.68 11.07
CA VAL A 139 -23.13 9.07 11.36
C VAL A 139 -24.00 8.97 10.10
N HIS A 140 -23.96 9.99 9.23
CA HIS A 140 -24.70 9.96 7.96
C HIS A 140 -24.24 8.83 7.03
N THR A 141 -22.93 8.57 6.98
CA THR A 141 -22.33 7.62 6.04
C THR A 141 -22.13 6.21 6.59
N HIS A 142 -22.03 6.06 7.92
CA HIS A 142 -21.83 4.80 8.63
C HIS A 142 -23.06 4.50 9.48
N LYS A 143 -24.14 4.05 8.81
CA LYS A 143 -25.38 3.69 9.50
C LYS A 143 -25.15 2.46 10.40
N PRO A 144 -25.71 2.45 11.62
CA PRO A 144 -25.61 1.31 12.50
C PRO A 144 -26.30 0.09 11.88
N LEU A 145 -25.84 -1.10 12.24
CA LEU A 145 -26.48 -2.34 11.82
C LEU A 145 -27.89 -2.41 12.38
N LYS A 146 -28.81 -2.94 11.58
CA LYS A 146 -30.21 -3.16 12.00
C LYS A 146 -30.41 -4.50 12.71
N ASN A 147 -29.53 -5.48 12.48
CA ASN A 147 -29.69 -6.85 12.96
C ASN A 147 -28.44 -7.31 13.71
N PHE A 148 -28.63 -7.75 14.96
CA PHE A 148 -27.60 -8.37 15.79
C PHE A 148 -27.72 -9.89 15.67
N LYS A 149 -27.00 -10.47 14.72
CA LYS A 149 -26.87 -11.91 14.57
C LYS A 149 -25.43 -12.31 14.77
N THR A 150 -25.19 -13.15 15.78
CA THR A 150 -23.87 -13.69 16.06
C THR A 150 -23.49 -14.77 15.05
N ILE A 151 -22.28 -14.73 14.52
CA ILE A 151 -21.78 -15.78 13.63
C ILE A 151 -20.32 -16.16 13.90
N GLY A 152 -20.04 -17.46 13.91
CA GLY A 152 -18.69 -17.99 13.92
C GLY A 152 -18.13 -18.05 12.50
N ILE A 153 -16.91 -17.58 12.31
CA ILE A 153 -16.18 -17.60 11.03
C ILE A 153 -14.92 -18.46 11.19
N ASP A 154 -14.91 -19.61 10.53
CA ASP A 154 -13.72 -20.42 10.31
C ASP A 154 -13.11 -20.08 8.94
N THR A 155 -11.77 -19.96 8.86
CA THR A 155 -11.08 -19.61 7.61
C THR A 155 -10.13 -20.70 7.14
N GLY A 156 -10.23 -21.06 5.85
CA GLY A 156 -9.50 -22.20 5.29
C GLY A 156 -8.98 -21.99 3.86
N ILE A 157 -8.41 -23.06 3.30
CA ILE A 157 -7.89 -23.09 1.92
C ILE A 157 -8.88 -23.74 0.92
N LYS A 158 -9.70 -24.69 1.41
CA LYS A 158 -10.70 -25.42 0.62
C LYS A 158 -11.98 -24.60 0.49
N SER A 159 -12.67 -24.37 1.61
CA SER A 159 -13.56 -23.24 1.83
C SER A 159 -12.71 -22.09 2.38
N PHE A 160 -12.90 -20.88 1.87
CA PHE A 160 -12.20 -19.72 2.40
C PHE A 160 -12.80 -19.28 3.72
N VAL A 161 -14.11 -19.23 3.78
CA VAL A 161 -14.90 -18.94 4.98
C VAL A 161 -15.95 -20.03 5.11
N SER A 162 -16.01 -20.62 6.30
CA SER A 162 -17.09 -21.52 6.74
C SER A 162 -17.80 -20.82 7.88
N LEU A 163 -19.09 -20.56 7.72
CA LEU A 163 -19.92 -19.89 8.71
C LEU A 163 -20.63 -20.91 9.60
N SER A 164 -20.88 -20.57 10.86
CA SER A 164 -21.60 -21.46 11.81
C SER A 164 -23.03 -21.80 11.39
N ASN A 165 -23.61 -21.04 10.45
CA ASN A 165 -24.92 -21.35 9.84
C ASN A 165 -24.83 -22.35 8.65
N GLY A 166 -23.67 -22.95 8.42
CA GLY A 166 -23.44 -23.94 7.37
C GLY A 166 -23.04 -23.37 6.00
N LEU A 167 -23.07 -22.05 5.82
CA LEU A 167 -22.65 -21.43 4.56
C LEU A 167 -21.14 -21.53 4.37
N GLN A 168 -20.72 -21.97 3.18
CA GLN A 168 -19.32 -22.07 2.81
C GLN A 168 -19.03 -21.23 1.56
N ILE A 169 -18.04 -20.36 1.67
CA ILE A 169 -17.65 -19.44 0.61
C ILE A 169 -16.26 -19.82 0.11
N LYS A 170 -16.12 -19.98 -1.21
CA LYS A 170 -14.85 -20.32 -1.85
C LYS A 170 -14.15 -19.06 -2.35
N ALA A 171 -12.87 -18.92 -2.05
CA ALA A 171 -12.07 -17.82 -2.61
C ALA A 171 -11.74 -18.04 -4.09
N PRO A 172 -11.71 -16.97 -4.91
CA PRO A 172 -11.07 -17.03 -6.21
C PRO A 172 -9.59 -17.33 -6.00
N LYS A 173 -9.02 -18.18 -6.86
CA LYS A 173 -7.59 -18.54 -6.84
C LYS A 173 -6.86 -17.94 -8.05
N PRO A 174 -6.72 -16.59 -8.14
CA PRO A 174 -6.16 -15.93 -9.32
C PRO A 174 -4.67 -16.24 -9.53
N LEU A 175 -3.87 -16.41 -8.48
CA LEU A 175 -2.45 -16.74 -8.58
C LEU A 175 -2.27 -18.11 -9.22
N THR A 176 -3.00 -19.14 -8.78
CA THR A 176 -2.94 -20.47 -9.39
C THR A 176 -3.31 -20.42 -10.87
N LYS A 177 -4.45 -19.81 -11.23
CA LYS A 177 -4.91 -19.65 -12.62
C LYS A 177 -3.91 -18.91 -13.51
N LEU A 178 -3.26 -17.87 -12.98
CA LEU A 178 -2.34 -17.02 -13.75
C LEU A 178 -0.86 -17.38 -13.57
N THR A 179 -0.54 -18.48 -12.89
CA THR A 179 0.86 -18.87 -12.57
C THR A 179 1.68 -19.03 -13.85
N ARG A 180 1.20 -19.81 -14.84
CA ARG A 180 1.94 -20.05 -16.10
C ARG A 180 2.27 -18.75 -16.84
N ARG A 181 1.32 -17.80 -16.85
CA ARG A 181 1.54 -16.48 -17.46
C ARG A 181 2.54 -15.64 -16.66
N LEU A 182 2.49 -15.73 -15.33
CA LEU A 182 3.38 -15.01 -14.42
C LEU A 182 4.82 -15.49 -14.57
N THR A 183 5.06 -16.81 -14.58
CA THR A 183 6.41 -17.38 -14.77
C THR A 183 6.99 -16.99 -16.12
N ARG A 184 6.22 -17.08 -17.21
CA ARG A 184 6.65 -16.64 -18.55
C ARG A 184 7.06 -15.16 -18.59
N LEU A 185 6.28 -14.27 -17.97
CA LEU A 185 6.62 -12.84 -17.91
C LEU A 185 7.84 -12.55 -17.03
N GLN A 186 8.03 -13.30 -15.94
CA GLN A 186 9.23 -13.18 -15.12
C GLN A 186 10.49 -13.60 -15.88
N LEU A 187 10.44 -14.69 -16.64
CA LEU A 187 11.56 -15.16 -17.47
C LEU A 187 11.90 -14.13 -18.56
N SER A 188 10.90 -13.60 -19.26
CA SER A 188 11.09 -12.54 -20.25
C SER A 188 11.74 -11.26 -19.67
N LYS A 189 11.52 -10.96 -18.39
CA LYS A 189 12.15 -9.82 -17.72
C LYS A 189 13.64 -10.06 -17.39
N LYS A 190 14.07 -11.31 -17.17
CA LYS A 190 15.44 -11.65 -16.75
C LYS A 190 16.49 -11.45 -17.86
N GLN A 191 16.08 -11.29 -19.12
CA GLN A 191 16.96 -11.15 -20.29
C GLN A 191 17.74 -9.82 -20.36
N HIS A 192 17.74 -8.97 -19.33
CA HIS A 192 18.63 -7.82 -19.28
C HIS A 192 19.86 -8.20 -18.44
N PRO A 193 21.05 -8.33 -19.05
CA PRO A 193 22.27 -8.51 -18.28
C PRO A 193 22.42 -7.29 -17.37
N LYS A 194 22.56 -7.55 -16.07
CA LYS A 194 23.03 -6.54 -15.14
C LYS A 194 24.32 -7.11 -14.58
N ALA A 195 25.47 -6.57 -14.99
CA ALA A 195 26.62 -6.68 -14.12
C ALA A 195 26.26 -5.93 -12.82
N LYS A 196 26.71 -6.47 -11.68
CA LYS A 196 26.42 -5.91 -10.36
C LYS A 196 27.13 -4.55 -10.24
N GLY A 197 26.45 -3.46 -10.59
CA GLY A 197 27.02 -2.12 -10.59
C GLY A 197 26.69 -1.27 -11.82
N ASP A 198 26.14 -1.86 -12.88
CA ASP A 198 25.89 -1.15 -14.13
C ASP A 198 24.83 -0.06 -14.00
N LYS A 199 25.25 1.17 -14.30
CA LYS A 199 24.41 2.37 -14.47
C LYS A 199 23.84 2.48 -15.90
N LEU A 200 23.93 1.42 -16.70
CA LEU A 200 23.45 1.42 -18.09
C LEU A 200 21.94 1.75 -18.17
N LYS A 201 21.59 2.58 -19.16
CA LYS A 201 20.20 2.94 -19.46
C LYS A 201 19.43 1.67 -19.82
N LYS A 202 18.32 1.43 -19.11
CA LYS A 202 17.51 0.22 -19.31
C LYS A 202 16.92 0.20 -20.71
N SER A 203 17.01 -0.95 -21.37
CA SER A 203 16.44 -1.11 -22.71
C SER A 203 14.92 -0.91 -22.72
N ARG A 204 14.38 -0.39 -23.83
CA ARG A 204 12.92 -0.22 -24.03
C ARG A 204 12.18 -1.56 -23.91
N LYS A 205 12.80 -2.67 -24.36
CA LYS A 205 12.26 -4.03 -24.24
C LYS A 205 12.10 -4.44 -22.76
N PHE A 206 13.10 -4.18 -21.93
CA PHE A 206 13.03 -4.45 -20.49
C PHE A 206 11.94 -3.64 -19.78
N LEU A 207 11.79 -2.35 -20.10
CA LEU A 207 10.71 -1.52 -19.55
C LEU A 207 9.33 -2.05 -19.95
N LYS A 208 9.14 -2.45 -21.22
CA LYS A 208 7.89 -3.09 -21.69
C LYS A 208 7.60 -4.40 -20.94
N ALA A 209 8.59 -5.26 -20.74
CA ALA A 209 8.44 -6.51 -19.99
C ALA A 209 8.10 -6.25 -18.50
N SER A 210 8.80 -5.30 -17.87
CA SER A 210 8.56 -4.89 -16.48
C SER A 210 7.13 -4.34 -16.31
N LEU A 211 6.64 -3.54 -17.27
CA LEU A 211 5.26 -3.04 -17.26
C LEU A 211 4.24 -4.18 -17.38
N ARG A 212 4.44 -5.12 -18.30
CA ARG A 212 3.56 -6.30 -18.48
C ARG A 212 3.49 -7.15 -17.21
N LEU A 213 4.64 -7.39 -16.57
CA LEU A 213 4.72 -8.13 -15.31
C LEU A 213 3.97 -7.39 -14.18
N ASN A 214 4.20 -6.09 -14.02
CA ASN A 214 3.52 -5.29 -12.99
C ASN A 214 2.00 -5.21 -13.23
N LYS A 215 1.54 -5.13 -14.48
CA LYS A 215 0.10 -5.19 -14.83
C LYS A 215 -0.52 -6.53 -14.40
N LEU A 216 0.19 -7.64 -14.59
CA LEU A 216 -0.32 -8.95 -14.16
C LEU A 216 -0.38 -9.07 -12.63
N HIS A 217 0.66 -8.62 -11.91
CA HIS A 217 0.63 -8.57 -10.44
C HIS A 217 -0.50 -7.70 -9.92
N GLN A 218 -0.72 -6.53 -10.54
CA GLN A 218 -1.83 -5.65 -10.21
C GLN A 218 -3.18 -6.34 -10.43
N ARG A 219 -3.38 -7.05 -11.55
CA ARG A 219 -4.61 -7.80 -11.81
C ARG A 219 -4.87 -8.87 -10.74
N ILE A 220 -3.86 -9.68 -10.40
CA ILE A 220 -3.99 -10.71 -9.36
C ILE A 220 -4.37 -10.07 -8.02
N SER A 221 -3.68 -9.00 -7.62
CA SER A 221 -3.97 -8.31 -6.36
C SER A 221 -5.36 -7.70 -6.34
N ASN A 222 -5.83 -7.12 -7.46
CA ASN A 222 -7.14 -6.51 -7.55
C ASN A 222 -8.26 -7.55 -7.47
N ILE A 223 -8.13 -8.70 -8.14
CA ILE A 223 -9.12 -9.79 -8.06
C ILE A 223 -9.27 -10.27 -6.61
N ARG A 224 -8.15 -10.44 -5.91
CA ARG A 224 -8.17 -10.88 -4.51
C ARG A 224 -8.80 -9.81 -3.60
N LEU A 225 -8.39 -8.55 -3.73
CA LEU A 225 -8.94 -7.46 -2.91
C LEU A 225 -10.43 -7.21 -3.18
N ASP A 226 -10.88 -7.28 -4.43
CA ASP A 226 -12.29 -7.14 -4.79
C ASP A 226 -13.15 -8.21 -4.10
N PHE A 227 -12.71 -9.47 -4.13
CA PHE A 227 -13.37 -10.55 -3.41
C PHE A 227 -13.40 -10.32 -1.90
N LEU A 228 -12.26 -9.95 -1.30
CA LEU A 228 -12.18 -9.72 0.14
C LEU A 228 -13.09 -8.57 0.58
N HIS A 229 -13.07 -7.43 -0.11
CA HIS A 229 -13.91 -6.28 0.24
C HIS A 229 -15.40 -6.57 0.10
N LYS A 230 -15.81 -7.31 -0.95
CA LYS A 230 -17.21 -7.74 -1.10
C LYS A 230 -17.62 -8.64 0.05
N LEU A 231 -16.78 -9.61 0.38
CA LEU A 231 -17.05 -10.56 1.46
C LEU A 231 -17.15 -9.85 2.82
N THR A 232 -16.17 -9.02 3.18
CA THR A 232 -16.20 -8.31 4.47
C THR A 232 -17.36 -7.33 4.53
N SER A 233 -17.69 -6.63 3.43
CA SER A 233 -18.85 -5.76 3.38
C SER A 233 -20.16 -6.52 3.62
N VAL A 234 -20.31 -7.72 3.06
CA VAL A 234 -21.50 -8.56 3.31
C VAL A 234 -21.52 -9.02 4.76
N LEU A 235 -20.40 -9.52 5.30
CA LEU A 235 -20.34 -10.01 6.69
C LEU A 235 -20.68 -8.89 7.69
N VAL A 236 -20.00 -7.75 7.59
CA VAL A 236 -20.20 -6.61 8.48
C VAL A 236 -21.59 -6.00 8.33
N SER A 237 -22.26 -6.12 7.17
CA SER A 237 -23.62 -5.58 7.02
C SER A 237 -24.71 -6.47 7.63
N HIS A 238 -24.43 -7.76 7.88
CA HIS A 238 -25.43 -8.75 8.27
C HIS A 238 -25.21 -9.35 9.67
N PHE A 239 -23.98 -9.34 10.19
CA PHE A 239 -23.62 -10.02 11.43
C PHE A 239 -22.83 -9.09 12.35
N ASP A 240 -23.24 -9.07 13.62
CA ASP A 240 -22.60 -8.36 14.72
C ASP A 240 -23.11 -8.96 16.05
N PRO A 241 -22.26 -9.50 16.94
CA PRO A 241 -20.80 -9.69 16.80
C PRO A 241 -20.42 -10.91 15.93
N PHE A 242 -19.18 -10.93 15.42
CA PHE A 242 -18.62 -12.11 14.75
C PHE A 242 -17.38 -12.64 15.47
N CYS A 243 -17.26 -13.97 15.55
CA CYS A 243 -16.12 -14.65 16.17
C CYS A 243 -15.18 -15.17 15.07
N LEU A 244 -13.91 -14.76 15.11
CA LEU A 244 -12.88 -15.17 14.14
C LEU A 244 -11.77 -15.93 14.85
N GLU A 245 -11.25 -16.98 14.21
CA GLU A 245 -10.07 -17.68 14.70
C GLU A 245 -8.80 -16.83 14.58
N SER A 246 -8.00 -16.80 15.66
CA SER A 246 -6.69 -16.17 15.67
C SER A 246 -5.63 -17.06 14.99
N LEU A 247 -5.70 -17.18 13.66
CA LEU A 247 -4.70 -17.93 12.89
C LEU A 247 -3.36 -17.19 12.78
N ARG A 248 -2.27 -17.88 13.14
CA ARG A 248 -0.89 -17.38 12.93
C ARG A 248 -0.46 -17.59 11.48
N VAL A 249 -1.11 -16.88 10.55
CA VAL A 249 -0.90 -16.98 9.08
C VAL A 249 0.58 -16.85 8.69
N ASN A 250 1.35 -16.01 9.39
CA ASN A 250 2.79 -15.83 9.14
C ASN A 250 3.60 -17.13 9.34
N ASN A 251 3.23 -17.97 10.32
CA ASN A 251 3.89 -19.26 10.53
C ASN A 251 3.44 -20.27 9.48
N MET A 252 2.17 -20.27 9.08
CA MET A 252 1.66 -21.15 8.02
C MET A 252 2.31 -20.86 6.67
N LEU A 253 2.63 -19.60 6.37
CA LEU A 253 3.35 -19.19 5.17
C LEU A 253 4.79 -19.73 5.11
N LYS A 254 5.38 -20.17 6.24
CA LYS A 254 6.70 -20.82 6.25
C LYS A 254 6.65 -22.23 5.65
N ASN A 255 5.48 -22.88 5.66
CA ASN A 255 5.31 -24.17 5.01
C ASN A 255 5.19 -23.99 3.49
N HIS A 256 6.27 -24.31 2.77
CA HIS A 256 6.37 -24.14 1.32
C HIS A 256 5.28 -24.88 0.52
N LYS A 257 4.75 -26.00 1.04
CA LYS A 257 3.67 -26.77 0.38
C LYS A 257 2.34 -26.00 0.37
N LEU A 258 2.06 -25.23 1.42
CA LEU A 258 0.80 -24.49 1.60
C LEU A 258 0.92 -23.00 1.26
N ALA A 259 2.13 -22.45 1.29
CA ALA A 259 2.38 -21.01 1.15
C ALA A 259 1.73 -20.39 -0.09
N LYS A 260 1.81 -21.06 -1.25
CA LYS A 260 1.21 -20.55 -2.49
C LYS A 260 -0.31 -20.46 -2.39
N SER A 261 -0.95 -21.53 -1.93
CA SER A 261 -2.41 -21.60 -1.81
C SER A 261 -2.92 -20.61 -0.75
N LEU A 262 -2.23 -20.51 0.38
CA LEU A 262 -2.54 -19.57 1.45
C LEU A 262 -2.38 -18.11 1.00
N ALA A 263 -1.31 -17.80 0.26
CA ALA A 263 -1.08 -16.48 -0.30
C ALA A 263 -2.12 -16.11 -1.38
N ASP A 264 -2.65 -17.08 -2.13
CA ASP A 264 -3.69 -16.83 -3.14
C ASP A 264 -5.02 -16.41 -2.49
N VAL A 265 -5.34 -17.05 -1.37
CA VAL A 265 -6.56 -16.84 -0.60
C VAL A 265 -6.53 -15.52 0.19
N GLY A 266 -5.42 -15.22 0.88
CA GLY A 266 -5.21 -13.91 1.51
C GLY A 266 -5.83 -13.73 2.90
N ILE A 267 -5.85 -14.77 3.74
CA ILE A 267 -6.43 -14.76 5.11
C ILE A 267 -5.94 -13.57 5.95
N SER A 268 -4.64 -13.27 5.96
CA SER A 268 -4.12 -12.13 6.74
C SER A 268 -4.72 -10.79 6.32
N ALA A 269 -4.98 -10.59 5.02
CA ALA A 269 -5.60 -9.34 4.55
C ALA A 269 -7.10 -9.29 4.88
N PHE A 270 -7.75 -10.44 4.99
CA PHE A 270 -9.15 -10.54 5.42
C PHE A 270 -9.31 -10.14 6.88
N ASN A 271 -8.46 -10.66 7.77
CA ASN A 271 -8.49 -10.31 9.19
C ASN A 271 -8.30 -8.80 9.39
N THR A 272 -7.31 -8.20 8.72
CA THR A 272 -7.07 -6.74 8.78
C THR A 272 -8.20 -5.90 8.17
N LEU A 273 -9.09 -6.48 7.36
CA LEU A 273 -10.25 -5.76 6.82
C LEU A 273 -11.49 -5.88 7.71
N LEU A 274 -11.52 -6.85 8.63
CA LEU A 274 -12.58 -7.02 9.62
C LEU A 274 -12.26 -6.33 10.94
N GLU A 275 -10.98 -6.20 11.28
CA GLU A 275 -10.46 -5.27 12.30
C GLU A 275 -10.72 -3.81 11.92
#